data_AF-A0A3R7B9X0-F1
#
_entry.id   AF-A0A3R7B9X0-F1
#
_cell.length_a   1.000
_cell.length_b   1.000
_cell.length_c   1.000
_cell.angle_alpha   90.00
_cell.angle_beta   90.00
_cell.angle_gamma   90.00
#
_symmetry.space_group_name_H-M   'P 1'
#
loop_
_entity.id
_entity.type
_entity.pdbx_description
1 polymer ?
#
loop_
_entity_poly.entity_id
_entity_poly.type
_entity_poly.pdbx_seq_one_letter_code
_entity_poly.pdbx_strand_id
1 'polypeptide(L)'
;EKLVDDCVQVLSNYRKHCATNSSSGQLILPESLKLLPLYTLATLKSRALRNNLTGQQARGLIDVRADERVMLLHLLNSFPVEHAVSAVYPKMYALHDLTEEVGTLDDKGDLILPAALPPTAEKLEENGLFLLHSSTYMYLFIGAKTNPTLLEDVFGVPHIDTSEQVLCTISRYLDVYVLIGSIVGEFGG
;
A
#
# COMPACT_ATOMS: atom_id res chain seq x y z
N GLU A 1 16.34 7.15 13.68
CA GLU A 1 17.70 7.68 13.50
C GLU A 1 18.60 6.62 12.86
N LYS A 2 19.01 5.57 13.59
CA LYS A 2 19.87 4.49 13.07
C LYS A 2 19.54 3.95 11.67
N LEU A 3 18.26 3.65 11.37
CA LEU A 3 17.86 3.12 10.06
C LEU A 3 18.17 4.09 8.90
N VAL A 4 18.03 5.40 9.14
CA VAL A 4 18.35 6.43 8.15
C VAL A 4 19.87 6.48 7.94
N ASP A 5 20.63 6.43 9.03
CA ASP A 5 22.10 6.48 8.98
C ASP A 5 22.67 5.26 8.25
N ASP A 6 22.15 4.06 8.52
CA ASP A 6 22.51 2.83 7.84
C ASP A 6 22.21 2.92 6.33
N CYS A 7 21.03 3.44 5.96
CA CYS A 7 20.70 3.69 4.56
C CYS A 7 21.71 4.66 3.93
N VAL A 8 21.94 5.83 4.54
CA VAL A 8 22.88 6.85 4.04
C VAL A 8 24.29 6.28 3.87
N GLN A 9 24.75 5.47 4.84
CA GLN A 9 26.05 4.83 4.79
C GLN A 9 26.18 3.87 3.59
N VAL A 10 25.15 3.08 3.30
CA VAL A 10 25.11 2.19 2.13
C VAL A 10 25.20 3.00 0.83
N LEU A 11 24.39 4.06 0.67
CA LEU A 11 24.39 4.86 -0.56
C LEU A 11 25.74 5.62 -0.74
N SER A 12 26.29 6.15 0.35
CA SER A 12 27.59 6.85 0.35
C SER A 12 28.73 5.91 -0.03
N ASN A 13 28.77 4.71 0.56
CA ASN A 13 29.75 3.68 0.23
C ASN A 13 29.65 3.25 -1.24
N TYR A 14 28.44 3.03 -1.76
CA TYR A 14 28.26 2.69 -3.16
C TYR A 14 28.82 3.78 -4.08
N ARG A 15 28.51 5.05 -3.80
CA ARG A 15 29.05 6.16 -4.60
C ARG A 15 30.59 6.20 -4.56
N LYS A 16 31.17 6.05 -3.38
CA LYS A 16 32.62 6.12 -3.16
C LYS A 16 33.40 5.00 -3.85
N HIS A 17 32.83 3.79 -3.92
CA HIS A 17 33.55 2.61 -4.41
C HIS A 17 33.13 2.14 -5.80
N CYS A 18 31.91 2.46 -6.23
CA CYS A 18 31.31 1.91 -7.46
C CYS A 18 30.87 2.98 -8.48
N ALA A 19 30.77 4.26 -8.11
CA ALA A 19 30.27 5.33 -8.99
C ALA A 19 31.12 6.62 -8.91
N THR A 20 32.45 6.49 -8.81
CA THR A 20 33.38 7.61 -8.67
C THR A 20 33.39 8.58 -9.85
N ASN A 21 33.09 8.09 -11.06
CA ASN A 21 33.14 8.87 -12.30
C ASN A 21 31.84 9.62 -12.61
N SER A 22 30.88 9.61 -11.70
CA SER A 22 29.57 10.16 -11.95
C SER A 22 29.35 11.54 -11.34
N SER A 23 28.47 12.34 -11.96
CA SER A 23 28.19 13.72 -11.55
C SER A 23 27.78 13.84 -10.07
N SER A 24 28.24 14.89 -9.39
CA SER A 24 28.00 15.16 -7.97
C SER A 24 26.54 15.46 -7.61
N GLY A 25 25.70 15.81 -8.59
CA GLY A 25 24.29 16.14 -8.38
C GLY A 25 23.30 14.97 -8.50
N GLN A 26 23.77 13.76 -8.82
CA GLN A 26 22.90 12.61 -9.04
C GLN A 26 23.04 11.58 -7.91
N LEU A 27 21.91 11.07 -7.43
CA LEU A 27 21.88 9.89 -6.58
C LEU A 27 21.96 8.65 -7.46
N ILE A 28 23.08 7.92 -7.39
CA ILE A 28 23.37 6.78 -8.27
C ILE A 28 23.41 5.53 -7.43
N LEU A 29 22.63 4.54 -7.85
CA LEU A 29 22.41 3.30 -7.14
C LEU A 29 22.44 2.14 -8.14
N PRO A 30 22.90 0.95 -7.70
CA PRO A 30 22.71 -0.25 -8.48
C PRO A 30 21.22 -0.61 -8.48
N GLU A 31 20.78 -1.36 -9.49
CA GLU A 31 19.39 -1.76 -9.61
C GLU A 31 18.86 -2.49 -8.37
N SER A 32 19.68 -3.33 -7.75
CA SER A 32 19.33 -4.09 -6.54
C SER A 32 19.03 -3.22 -5.31
N LEU A 33 19.52 -1.97 -5.26
CA LEU A 33 19.34 -1.06 -4.12
C LEU A 33 18.41 0.12 -4.44
N LYS A 34 17.84 0.20 -5.64
CA LYS A 34 16.99 1.34 -6.05
C LYS A 34 15.78 1.55 -5.14
N LEU A 35 15.29 0.48 -4.52
CA LEU A 35 14.14 0.52 -3.61
C LEU A 35 14.53 0.67 -2.13
N LEU A 36 15.82 0.58 -1.78
CA LEU A 36 16.26 0.66 -0.38
C LEU A 36 15.84 1.97 0.30
N PRO A 37 16.02 3.16 -0.31
CA PRO A 37 15.57 4.41 0.31
C PRO A 37 14.04 4.49 0.43
N LEU A 38 13.31 3.94 -0.54
CA LEU A 38 11.84 3.91 -0.54
C LEU A 38 11.32 3.07 0.62
N TYR A 39 11.82 1.84 0.78
CA TYR A 39 11.44 0.98 1.89
C TYR A 39 11.88 1.55 3.23
N THR A 40 13.07 2.15 3.32
CA THR A 40 13.52 2.84 4.54
C THR A 40 12.51 3.93 4.96
N LEU A 41 12.10 4.78 4.03
CA LEU A 41 11.10 5.83 4.29
C LEU A 41 9.74 5.23 4.68
N ALA A 42 9.30 4.18 3.98
CA ALA A 42 8.04 3.51 4.27
C ALA A 42 8.04 2.90 5.68
N THR A 43 9.13 2.23 6.08
CA THR A 43 9.28 1.67 7.43
C THR A 43 9.21 2.76 8.50
N LEU A 44 9.85 3.92 8.27
CA LEU A 44 9.80 5.06 9.20
C LEU A 44 8.39 5.67 9.32
N LYS A 45 7.59 5.60 8.26
CA LYS A 45 6.18 6.06 8.25
C LYS A 45 5.21 5.01 8.81
N SER A 46 5.61 3.75 8.86
CA SER A 46 4.79 2.65 9.37
C SER A 46 4.38 2.88 10.83
N ARG A 47 3.22 2.35 11.22
CA ARG A 47 2.74 2.41 12.61
C ARG A 47 3.67 1.73 13.62
N ALA A 48 4.50 0.80 13.16
CA ALA A 48 5.48 0.10 13.99
C ALA A 48 6.61 1.02 14.48
N LEU A 49 7.16 1.88 13.62
CA LEU A 49 8.33 2.71 13.93
C LEU A 49 8.07 4.21 13.98
N ARG A 50 6.94 4.70 13.45
CA ARG A 50 6.65 6.14 13.48
C ARG A 50 6.49 6.65 14.91
N ASN A 51 6.96 7.86 15.13
CA ASN A 51 6.77 8.56 16.38
C ASN A 51 5.30 9.01 16.52
N ASN A 52 4.77 8.93 17.74
CA ASN A 52 3.51 9.60 18.09
C ASN A 52 3.76 11.11 18.13
N LEU A 53 2.77 11.90 17.71
CA LEU A 53 2.93 13.35 17.66
C LEU A 53 2.62 13.93 19.05
N THR A 54 3.60 14.54 19.69
CA THR A 54 3.38 15.35 20.89
C THR A 54 2.92 16.75 20.48
N GLY A 55 1.62 17.00 20.39
CA GLY A 55 1.09 18.34 20.10
C GLY A 55 -0.20 18.35 19.25
N GLN A 56 -0.36 19.37 18.40
CA GLN A 56 -1.47 19.43 17.43
C GLN A 56 -1.41 18.20 16.51
N GLN A 57 -2.38 17.32 16.68
CA GLN A 57 -2.54 16.18 15.79
C GLN A 57 -2.89 16.70 14.39
N ALA A 58 -2.07 16.33 13.39
CA ALA A 58 -2.48 16.47 12.00
C ALA A 58 -3.80 15.70 11.82
N ARG A 59 -4.80 16.30 11.16
CA ARG A 59 -6.12 15.67 10.96
C ARG A 59 -5.94 14.26 10.40
N GLY A 60 -6.56 13.28 11.07
CA GLY A 60 -6.55 11.87 10.65
C GLY A 60 -5.38 11.03 11.15
N LEU A 61 -4.40 11.60 11.88
CA LEU A 61 -3.27 10.84 12.42
C LEU A 61 -3.51 10.45 13.89
N ILE A 62 -3.98 9.23 14.10
CA ILE A 62 -4.21 8.66 15.45
C ILE A 62 -2.89 8.14 16.00
N ASP A 63 -2.53 8.52 17.22
CA ASP A 63 -1.37 7.98 17.92
C ASP A 63 -1.48 6.46 18.05
N VAL A 64 -0.38 5.77 17.75
CA VAL A 64 -0.34 4.31 17.82
C VAL A 64 -0.23 3.92 19.28
N ARG A 65 -1.20 3.12 19.74
CA ARG A 65 -1.24 2.61 21.11
C ARG A 65 -0.07 1.65 21.35
N ALA A 66 0.32 1.48 22.61
CA ALA A 66 1.49 0.69 22.97
C ALA A 66 1.32 -0.80 22.61
N ASP A 67 0.15 -1.36 22.91
CA ASP A 67 -0.26 -2.73 22.58
C ASP A 67 -0.24 -2.97 21.06
N GLU A 68 -0.85 -2.07 20.29
CA GLU A 68 -0.86 -2.14 18.82
C GLU A 68 0.56 -2.10 18.25
N ARG A 69 1.41 -1.21 18.76
CA ARG A 69 2.80 -1.11 18.31
C ARG A 69 3.58 -2.39 18.58
N VAL A 70 3.44 -2.97 19.77
CA VAL A 70 4.10 -4.24 20.12
C VAL A 70 3.63 -5.37 19.20
N MET A 71 2.32 -5.46 18.92
CA MET A 71 1.77 -6.43 17.98
C MET A 71 2.37 -6.27 16.58
N LEU A 72 2.39 -5.05 16.03
CA LEU A 72 2.94 -4.80 14.69
C LEU A 72 4.44 -5.13 14.60
N LEU A 73 5.22 -4.80 15.63
CA LEU A 73 6.64 -5.17 15.70
C LEU A 73 6.83 -6.69 15.77
N HIS A 74 5.97 -7.40 16.51
CA HIS A 74 6.00 -8.85 16.57
C HIS A 74 5.68 -9.47 15.20
N LEU A 75 4.64 -8.97 14.51
CA LEU A 75 4.26 -9.42 13.17
C LEU A 75 5.38 -9.18 12.16
N LEU A 76 5.97 -7.99 12.12
CA LEU A 76 7.08 -7.68 11.21
C LEU A 76 8.30 -8.59 11.42
N ASN A 77 8.57 -9.02 12.65
CA ASN A 77 9.66 -9.95 12.95
C ASN A 77 9.32 -11.41 12.63
N SER A 78 8.03 -11.74 12.46
CA SER A 78 7.55 -13.12 12.26
C SER A 78 7.08 -13.38 10.84
N PHE A 79 6.78 -12.35 10.06
CA PHE A 79 6.31 -12.49 8.69
C PHE A 79 7.39 -13.06 7.76
N PRO A 80 6.99 -13.88 6.77
CA PRO A 80 7.82 -14.14 5.60
C PRO A 80 8.16 -12.81 4.90
N VAL A 81 9.30 -12.79 4.20
CA VAL A 81 9.86 -11.56 3.59
C VAL A 81 8.83 -10.83 2.72
N GLU A 82 8.04 -11.56 1.96
CA GLU A 82 7.02 -11.03 1.05
C GLU A 82 5.91 -10.28 1.79
N HIS A 83 5.44 -10.84 2.91
CA HIS A 83 4.46 -10.19 3.78
C HIS A 83 5.08 -9.02 4.55
N ALA A 84 6.33 -9.12 4.99
CA ALA A 84 7.02 -8.01 5.65
C ALA A 84 7.15 -6.79 4.72
N VAL A 85 7.46 -7.03 3.44
CA VAL A 85 7.52 -6.00 2.40
C VAL A 85 6.16 -5.33 2.22
N SER A 86 5.08 -6.10 2.10
CA SER A 86 3.71 -5.56 1.95
C SER A 86 3.18 -4.89 3.22
N ALA A 87 3.60 -5.34 4.41
CA ALA A 87 3.27 -4.72 5.70
C ALA A 87 3.84 -3.30 5.83
N VAL A 88 5.00 -3.06 5.21
CA VAL A 88 5.69 -1.77 5.25
C VAL A 88 5.28 -0.87 4.09
N TYR A 89 5.22 -1.40 2.87
CA TYR A 89 4.85 -0.67 1.67
C TYR A 89 3.59 -1.28 1.06
N PRO A 90 2.41 -0.69 1.32
CA PRO A 90 1.15 -1.22 0.80
C PRO A 90 1.08 -1.12 -0.72
N LYS A 91 0.34 -2.04 -1.34
CA LYS A 91 0.01 -2.00 -2.76
C LYS A 91 -1.30 -1.25 -2.94
N MET A 92 -1.37 -0.36 -3.92
CA MET A 92 -2.59 0.38 -4.26
C MET A 92 -3.06 -0.04 -5.65
N TYR A 93 -4.35 -0.20 -5.85
CA TYR A 93 -4.95 -0.60 -7.13
C TYR A 93 -6.13 0.31 -7.45
N ALA A 94 -6.26 0.70 -8.73
CA ALA A 94 -7.46 1.36 -9.23
C ALA A 94 -8.51 0.28 -9.55
N LEU A 95 -9.70 0.40 -8.95
CA LEU A 95 -10.81 -0.52 -9.18
C LEU A 95 -11.84 0.02 -10.17
N HIS A 96 -11.73 1.29 -10.55
CA HIS A 96 -12.64 1.96 -11.48
C HIS A 96 -12.21 1.83 -12.95
N ASP A 97 -11.02 1.30 -13.21
CA ASP A 97 -10.42 1.11 -14.53
C ASP A 97 -9.79 -0.30 -14.60
N LEU A 98 -10.64 -1.32 -14.50
CA LEU A 98 -10.23 -2.72 -14.60
C LEU A 98 -10.44 -3.21 -16.03
N THR A 99 -9.45 -3.94 -16.55
CA THR A 99 -9.60 -4.66 -17.82
C THR A 99 -10.35 -5.97 -17.60
N GLU A 100 -10.98 -6.50 -18.65
CA GLU A 100 -11.74 -7.76 -18.58
C GLU A 100 -10.89 -8.98 -18.20
N GLU A 101 -9.57 -8.89 -18.36
CA GLU A 101 -8.63 -9.95 -17.96
C GLU A 101 -8.41 -10.00 -16.44
N VAL A 102 -8.58 -8.88 -15.73
CA VAL A 102 -8.34 -8.82 -14.29
C VAL A 102 -9.38 -9.66 -13.55
N GLY A 103 -8.93 -10.49 -12.62
CA GLY A 103 -9.78 -11.43 -11.91
C GLY A 103 -9.96 -12.79 -12.61
N THR A 104 -9.36 -12.97 -13.78
CA THR A 104 -9.26 -14.27 -14.46
C THR A 104 -7.89 -14.92 -14.21
N LEU A 105 -7.75 -16.19 -14.58
CA LEU A 105 -6.47 -16.92 -14.49
C LEU A 105 -5.70 -16.77 -15.80
N ASP A 106 -4.38 -16.59 -15.70
CA ASP A 106 -3.47 -16.59 -16.83
C ASP A 106 -3.22 -18.02 -17.35
N ASP A 107 -2.41 -18.13 -18.41
CA ASP A 107 -2.05 -19.41 -19.03
C ASP A 107 -1.33 -20.38 -18.07
N LYS A 108 -0.80 -19.89 -16.95
CA LYS A 108 -0.12 -20.68 -15.92
C LYS A 108 -1.03 -21.04 -14.75
N GLY A 109 -2.25 -20.52 -14.73
CA GLY A 109 -3.20 -20.69 -13.64
C GLY A 109 -3.03 -19.68 -12.51
N ASP A 110 -2.22 -18.63 -12.70
CA ASP A 110 -2.03 -17.54 -11.74
C ASP A 110 -3.09 -16.46 -11.95
N LEU A 111 -3.54 -15.81 -10.88
CA LEU A 111 -4.54 -14.77 -10.98
C LEU A 111 -3.97 -13.48 -11.58
N ILE A 112 -4.69 -12.92 -12.56
CA ILE A 112 -4.34 -11.62 -13.15
C ILE A 112 -4.82 -10.50 -12.21
N LEU A 113 -3.86 -9.86 -11.55
CA LEU A 113 -4.06 -8.68 -10.71
C LEU A 113 -3.92 -7.38 -11.54
N PRO A 114 -4.64 -6.30 -11.18
CA PRO A 114 -4.45 -5.01 -11.83
C PRO A 114 -3.06 -4.43 -11.53
N ALA A 115 -2.60 -3.51 -12.38
CA ALA A 115 -1.31 -2.86 -12.19
C ALA A 115 -1.27 -2.07 -10.87
N ALA A 116 -0.24 -2.32 -10.05
CA ALA A 116 -0.08 -1.63 -8.78
C ALA A 116 0.32 -0.16 -9.00
N LEU A 117 -0.41 0.75 -8.36
CA LEU A 117 -0.13 2.18 -8.32
C LEU A 117 0.76 2.53 -7.11
N PRO A 118 1.61 3.57 -7.23
CA PRO A 118 2.32 4.11 -6.08
C PRO A 118 1.32 4.62 -5.02
N PRO A 119 1.50 4.30 -3.72
CA PRO A 119 0.62 4.73 -2.63
C PRO A 119 0.88 6.20 -2.30
N THR A 120 0.47 7.09 -3.19
CA THR A 120 0.55 8.55 -3.06
C THR A 120 -0.83 9.17 -3.28
N ALA A 121 -1.12 10.25 -2.54
CA ALA A 121 -2.36 10.99 -2.70
C ALA A 121 -2.50 11.61 -4.10
N GLU A 122 -1.40 11.86 -4.81
CA GLU A 122 -1.43 12.37 -6.19
C GLU A 122 -2.10 11.42 -7.19
N LYS A 123 -2.21 10.13 -6.85
CA LYS A 123 -2.89 9.13 -7.66
C LYS A 123 -4.35 8.94 -7.27
N LEU A 124 -4.82 9.58 -6.20
CA LEU A 124 -6.21 9.49 -5.75
C LEU A 124 -7.04 10.55 -6.45
N GLU A 125 -7.88 10.11 -7.37
CA GLU A 125 -8.82 10.96 -8.09
C GLU A 125 -10.15 11.08 -7.35
N GLU A 126 -10.80 12.25 -7.43
CA GLU A 126 -12.08 12.48 -6.74
C GLU A 126 -13.22 11.62 -7.30
N ASN A 127 -13.12 11.13 -8.53
CA ASN A 127 -14.10 10.27 -9.20
C ASN A 127 -13.69 8.80 -9.23
N GLY A 128 -12.58 8.43 -8.57
CA GLY A 128 -12.04 7.08 -8.62
C GLY A 128 -12.40 6.22 -7.40
N LEU A 129 -12.35 4.90 -7.62
CA LEU A 129 -12.41 3.87 -6.59
C LEU A 129 -11.03 3.19 -6.50
N PHE A 130 -10.45 3.11 -5.31
CA PHE A 130 -9.10 2.59 -5.10
C PHE A 130 -9.03 1.63 -3.92
N LEU A 131 -8.31 0.52 -4.10
CA LEU A 131 -7.98 -0.43 -3.04
C LEU A 131 -6.56 -0.21 -2.57
N LEU A 132 -6.37 0.01 -1.27
CA LEU A 132 -5.06 0.03 -0.63
C LEU A 132 -4.93 -1.20 0.26
N HIS A 133 -4.00 -2.08 -0.08
CA HIS A 133 -3.84 -3.38 0.58
C HIS A 133 -2.44 -3.55 1.15
N SER A 134 -2.38 -4.12 2.36
CA SER A 134 -1.18 -4.50 3.09
C SER A 134 -1.42 -5.84 3.80
N SER A 135 -0.37 -6.54 4.22
CA SER A 135 -0.50 -7.79 4.98
C SER A 135 -1.20 -7.65 6.34
N THR A 136 -1.48 -6.43 6.81
CA THR A 136 -2.14 -6.19 8.11
C THR A 136 -3.46 -5.43 8.00
N TYR A 137 -3.77 -4.84 6.85
CA TYR A 137 -4.98 -4.04 6.65
C TYR A 137 -5.34 -3.93 5.18
N MET A 138 -6.61 -3.63 4.95
CA MET A 138 -7.13 -3.29 3.63
C MET A 138 -8.04 -2.07 3.78
N TYR A 139 -7.87 -1.09 2.91
CA TYR A 139 -8.69 0.11 2.86
C TYR A 139 -9.26 0.27 1.46
N LEU A 140 -10.51 0.69 1.40
CA LEU A 140 -11.19 1.05 0.17
C LEU A 140 -11.44 2.55 0.20
N PHE A 141 -10.81 3.27 -0.73
CA PHE A 141 -11.00 4.70 -0.92
C PHE A 141 -12.03 4.92 -2.02
N ILE A 142 -13.08 5.66 -1.69
CA ILE A 142 -14.14 6.07 -2.61
C ILE A 142 -14.05 7.58 -2.77
N GLY A 143 -13.79 8.05 -3.99
CA GLY A 143 -13.76 9.47 -4.29
C GLY A 143 -15.13 10.13 -4.13
N ALA A 144 -15.16 11.39 -3.69
CA ALA A 144 -16.39 12.14 -3.42
C ALA A 144 -17.30 12.35 -4.66
N LYS A 145 -16.76 12.20 -5.88
CA LYS A 145 -17.43 12.34 -7.17
C LYS A 145 -17.48 11.02 -7.94
N THR A 146 -17.35 9.88 -7.25
CA THR A 146 -17.44 8.56 -7.89
C THR A 146 -18.80 8.42 -8.57
N ASN A 147 -18.81 7.83 -9.78
CA ASN A 147 -20.03 7.64 -10.55
C ASN A 147 -21.06 6.81 -9.75
N PRO A 148 -22.28 7.32 -9.51
CA PRO A 148 -23.34 6.58 -8.81
C PRO A 148 -23.64 5.20 -9.41
N THR A 149 -23.51 5.05 -10.73
CA THR A 149 -23.70 3.77 -11.44
C THR A 149 -22.66 2.75 -10.99
N LEU A 150 -21.39 3.15 -10.92
CA LEU A 150 -20.32 2.28 -10.43
C LEU A 150 -20.53 1.91 -8.96
N LEU A 151 -21.01 2.86 -8.14
CA LEU A 151 -21.33 2.57 -6.75
C LEU A 151 -22.49 1.57 -6.61
N GLU A 152 -23.51 1.71 -7.45
CA GLU A 152 -24.65 0.81 -7.49
C GLU A 152 -24.26 -0.59 -7.97
N ASP A 153 -23.37 -0.68 -8.96
CA ASP A 153 -22.85 -1.95 -9.46
C ASP A 153 -21.97 -2.66 -8.42
N VAL A 154 -21.10 -1.93 -7.72
CA VAL A 154 -20.13 -2.51 -6.77
C VAL A 154 -20.75 -2.78 -5.41
N PHE A 155 -21.47 -1.81 -4.86
CA PHE A 155 -21.98 -1.81 -3.50
C PHE A 155 -23.50 -1.98 -3.41
N GLY A 156 -24.23 -1.89 -4.54
CA GLY A 156 -25.69 -1.93 -4.53
C GLY A 156 -26.36 -0.65 -4.04
N VAL A 157 -25.61 0.45 -3.89
CA VAL A 157 -26.11 1.75 -3.42
C VAL A 157 -25.64 2.88 -4.32
N PRO A 158 -26.49 3.87 -4.66
CA PRO A 158 -26.14 4.96 -5.56
C PRO A 158 -25.26 6.04 -4.89
N HIS A 159 -25.16 6.02 -3.56
CA HIS A 159 -24.35 6.94 -2.77
C HIS A 159 -23.84 6.23 -1.52
N ILE A 160 -22.62 6.53 -1.11
CA ILE A 160 -21.99 6.01 0.11
C ILE A 160 -21.72 7.19 1.04
N ASP A 161 -22.33 7.18 2.22
CA ASP A 161 -21.99 8.11 3.28
C ASP A 161 -21.04 7.41 4.27
N THR A 162 -19.77 7.79 4.24
CA THR A 162 -18.70 7.20 5.05
C THR A 162 -18.87 7.49 6.55
N SER A 163 -19.79 8.40 6.92
CA SER A 163 -20.04 8.76 8.31
C SER A 163 -20.85 7.73 9.10
N GLU A 164 -21.58 6.82 8.43
CA GLU A 164 -22.53 5.92 9.10
C GLU A 164 -22.40 4.42 8.78
N GLN A 165 -21.56 3.99 7.82
CA GLN A 165 -21.56 2.59 7.38
C GLN A 165 -20.19 1.92 7.47
N VAL A 166 -20.10 0.91 8.35
CA VAL A 166 -19.15 -0.19 8.20
C VAL A 166 -19.62 -0.99 6.98
N LEU A 167 -19.06 -0.68 5.80
CA LEU A 167 -19.33 -1.43 4.57
C LEU A 167 -18.75 -2.84 4.71
N CYS A 168 -19.53 -3.75 5.31
CA CYS A 168 -19.11 -5.11 5.60
C CYS A 168 -19.43 -6.10 4.46
N THR A 169 -20.09 -5.66 3.38
CA THR A 169 -20.44 -6.59 2.28
C THR A 169 -20.32 -5.91 0.91
N ILE A 170 -19.26 -6.24 0.17
CA ILE A 170 -19.21 -6.04 -1.29
C ILE A 170 -19.90 -7.28 -1.88
N SER A 171 -21.05 -7.12 -2.53
CA SER A 171 -21.91 -8.26 -2.90
C SER A 171 -22.21 -8.38 -4.40
N ARG A 172 -21.90 -7.37 -5.23
CA ARG A 172 -22.48 -7.31 -6.59
C ARG A 172 -21.50 -7.27 -7.75
N TYR A 173 -20.29 -6.73 -7.61
CA TYR A 173 -19.29 -6.84 -8.68
C TYR A 173 -18.50 -8.15 -8.56
N LEU A 174 -18.74 -9.08 -9.49
CA LEU A 174 -18.05 -10.37 -9.50
C LEU A 174 -16.52 -10.17 -9.60
N ASP A 175 -16.06 -9.23 -10.44
CA ASP A 175 -14.62 -9.03 -10.67
C ASP A 175 -13.92 -8.38 -9.48
N VAL A 176 -14.55 -7.39 -8.82
CA VAL A 176 -13.99 -6.77 -7.61
C VAL A 176 -14.07 -7.72 -6.41
N TYR A 177 -15.14 -8.52 -6.30
CA TYR A 177 -15.28 -9.50 -5.23
C TYR A 177 -14.33 -10.69 -5.40
N VAL A 178 -14.16 -11.21 -6.62
CA VAL A 178 -13.17 -12.23 -6.95
C VAL A 178 -11.78 -11.67 -6.79
N LEU A 179 -11.50 -10.43 -7.24
CA LEU A 179 -10.20 -9.80 -7.06
C LEU A 179 -9.88 -9.59 -5.57
N ILE A 180 -10.78 -9.00 -4.78
CA ILE A 180 -10.57 -8.81 -3.34
C ILE A 180 -10.50 -10.16 -2.63
N GLY A 181 -11.42 -11.07 -2.92
CA GLY A 181 -11.46 -12.42 -2.34
C GLY A 181 -10.22 -13.23 -2.67
N SER A 182 -9.66 -13.06 -3.87
CA SER A 182 -8.44 -13.76 -4.29
C SER A 182 -7.17 -13.06 -3.80
N ILE A 183 -7.13 -11.72 -3.71
CA ILE A 183 -6.07 -11.00 -2.98
C ILE A 183 -6.04 -11.43 -1.51
N VAL A 184 -7.21 -11.66 -0.90
CA VAL A 184 -7.32 -12.19 0.46
C VAL A 184 -6.95 -13.68 0.51
N GLY A 185 -7.31 -14.46 -0.52
CA GLY A 185 -7.10 -15.91 -0.61
C GLY A 185 -5.68 -16.36 -0.94
N GLU A 186 -4.98 -15.69 -1.86
CA GLU A 186 -3.59 -16.00 -2.24
C GLU A 186 -2.60 -15.85 -1.08
N PHE A 187 -2.90 -14.98 -0.12
CA PHE A 187 -1.99 -14.62 0.98
C PHE A 187 -2.46 -15.14 2.35
N GLY A 188 -3.55 -15.90 2.39
CA GLY A 188 -4.11 -16.54 3.60
C GLY A 188 -3.66 -17.99 3.82
N GLY A 189 -2.73 -18.50 3.01
CA GLY A 189 -2.14 -19.84 3.09
C GLY A 189 -0.84 -19.91 3.87
#